data_AF-A0A2A2ABI8-F1
#
_entry.id   AF-A0A2A2ABI8-F1
#
_cell.length_a   1.000
_cell.length_b   1.000
_cell.length_c   1.000
_cell.angle_alpha   90.00
_cell.angle_beta   90.00
_cell.angle_gamma   90.00
#
_symmetry.space_group_name_H-M   'P 1'
#
loop_
_entity.id
_entity.type
_entity.pdbx_description
1 polymer ?
#
loop_
_entity_poly.entity_id
_entity_poly.type
_entity_poly.pdbx_seq_one_letter_code
_entity_poly.pdbx_strand_id
1 'polypeptide(L)'
;MRFLKPIAWIFSVALVCAGAWFGRKVPFVEQWPLFEALRTTAAIIFAVIGAWMAIVYPERLRFSLRKGAGGRTPTGDASSELFTPVVNSTCILAIVLLIGIVAPLVRAYGFGIPAELGRGLSYALLVALTLWQLWTVFLTLGPADSIKSDMDREKGRRSDLDVVAGKNLGP
;
A
#
# COMPACT_ATOMS: atom_id res chain seq x y z
N MET A 1 19.39 -3.88 7.73
CA MET A 1 18.25 -3.10 7.16
C MET A 1 18.20 -1.61 7.54
N ARG A 2 18.90 -1.09 8.58
CA ARG A 2 18.81 0.34 8.98
C ARG A 2 19.41 1.33 7.96
N PHE A 3 20.42 0.95 7.19
CA PHE A 3 21.03 1.79 6.15
C PHE A 3 20.28 1.81 4.81
N LEU A 4 19.40 0.83 4.55
CA LEU A 4 18.66 0.74 3.28
C LEU A 4 17.50 1.76 3.23
N LYS A 5 16.87 2.03 4.38
CA LYS A 5 15.77 2.99 4.51
C LYS A 5 16.15 4.42 4.08
N PRO A 6 17.23 5.03 4.59
CA PRO A 6 17.61 6.39 4.18
C PRO A 6 18.03 6.46 2.71
N ILE A 7 18.70 5.43 2.19
CA ILE A 7 19.08 5.37 0.76
C ILE A 7 17.84 5.33 -0.12
N ALA A 8 16.87 4.48 0.20
CA ALA A 8 15.60 4.42 -0.53
C ALA A 8 14.85 5.75 -0.47
N TRP A 9 14.86 6.42 0.68
CA TRP A 9 14.19 7.71 0.86
C TRP A 9 14.84 8.82 0.00
N ILE A 10 16.17 8.91 0.02
CA ILE A 10 16.93 9.85 -0.82
C ILE A 10 16.67 9.57 -2.30
N PHE A 11 16.66 8.30 -2.71
CA PHE A 11 16.36 7.90 -4.08
C PHE A 11 14.93 8.28 -4.49
N SER A 12 13.94 8.08 -3.62
CA SER A 12 12.56 8.49 -3.85
C SER A 12 12.43 10.01 -4.02
N VAL A 13 13.06 10.80 -3.14
CA VAL A 13 13.06 12.27 -3.26
C VAL A 13 13.72 12.70 -4.57
N ALA A 14 14.87 12.10 -4.92
CA ALA A 14 15.56 12.38 -6.18
C ALA A 14 14.67 12.07 -7.40
N LEU A 15 13.95 10.95 -7.40
CA LEU A 15 13.01 10.58 -8.47
C LEU A 15 11.84 11.57 -8.57
N VAL A 16 11.29 12.02 -7.45
CA VAL A 16 10.21 13.02 -7.46
C VAL A 16 10.70 14.36 -7.99
N CYS A 17 11.88 14.81 -7.56
CA CYS A 17 12.51 16.03 -8.08
C CYS A 17 12.84 15.92 -9.58
N ALA A 18 13.38 14.78 -10.02
CA ALA A 18 13.63 14.51 -11.43
C ALA A 18 12.31 14.51 -12.23
N GLY A 19 11.26 13.86 -11.71
CA GLY A 19 9.93 13.89 -12.29
C GLY A 19 9.35 15.29 -12.39
N ALA A 20 9.54 16.14 -11.37
CA ALA A 20 9.11 17.53 -11.38
C ALA A 20 9.86 18.37 -12.43
N TRP A 21 11.14 18.08 -12.67
CA TRP A 21 11.98 18.80 -13.63
C TRP A 21 11.72 18.35 -15.07
N PHE A 22 11.82 17.04 -15.34
CA PHE A 22 11.63 16.47 -16.67
C PHE A 22 10.16 16.44 -17.08
N GLY A 23 9.24 16.24 -16.13
CA GLY A 23 7.80 16.21 -16.36
C GLY A 23 7.20 17.52 -16.87
N ARG A 24 7.90 18.65 -16.75
CA ARG A 24 7.51 19.92 -17.39
C ARG A 24 7.39 19.80 -18.91
N LYS A 25 8.21 18.94 -19.51
CA LYS A 25 8.24 18.68 -20.94
C LYS A 25 7.19 17.66 -21.38
N VAL A 26 6.66 16.86 -20.47
CA VAL A 26 5.70 15.79 -20.77
C VAL A 26 4.27 16.37 -20.83
N PRO A 27 3.58 16.32 -21.98
CA PRO A 27 2.19 16.75 -22.10
C PRO A 27 1.26 15.98 -21.15
N PHE A 28 0.27 16.65 -20.56
CA PHE A 28 -0.69 16.01 -19.64
C PHE A 28 -1.43 14.81 -20.25
N VAL A 29 -1.68 14.84 -21.56
CA VAL A 29 -2.32 13.73 -22.29
C VAL A 29 -1.51 12.42 -22.21
N GLU A 30 -0.18 12.51 -22.14
CA GLU A 30 0.70 11.34 -21.97
C GLU A 30 0.77 10.90 -20.50
N GLN A 31 0.53 11.83 -19.56
CA GLN A 31 0.50 11.52 -18.12
C GLN A 31 -0.81 10.81 -17.73
N TRP A 32 -1.91 11.09 -18.43
CA TRP A 32 -3.24 10.59 -18.08
C TRP A 32 -3.34 9.06 -18.02
N PRO A 33 -2.84 8.29 -19.01
CA PRO A 33 -2.85 6.82 -18.94
C PRO A 33 -2.12 6.27 -17.70
N LEU A 34 -1.08 6.97 -17.23
CA LEU A 34 -0.33 6.57 -16.04
C LEU A 34 -1.16 6.77 -14.76
N PHE A 35 -1.94 7.86 -14.67
CA PHE A 35 -2.91 8.02 -13.57
C PHE A 35 -3.99 6.94 -13.62
N GLU A 36 -4.50 6.60 -14.80
CA GLU A 36 -5.49 5.54 -14.94
C GLU A 36 -4.94 4.16 -14.54
N ALA A 37 -3.70 3.87 -14.94
CA ALA A 37 -3.00 2.66 -14.52
C ALA A 37 -2.85 2.63 -12.99
N LEU A 38 -2.37 3.73 -12.39
CA LEU A 38 -2.22 3.85 -10.94
C LEU A 38 -3.55 3.65 -10.18
N ARG A 39 -4.64 4.25 -10.66
CA ARG A 39 -6.00 4.04 -10.13
C ARG A 39 -6.40 2.57 -10.14
N THR A 40 -6.15 1.90 -11.27
CA THR A 40 -6.49 0.49 -11.47
C THR A 40 -5.69 -0.40 -10.54
N THR A 41 -4.37 -0.17 -10.45
CA THR A 41 -3.49 -0.90 -9.54
C THR A 41 -3.89 -0.70 -8.08
N ALA A 42 -4.21 0.53 -7.67
CA ALA A 42 -4.69 0.83 -6.31
C ALA A 42 -6.01 0.10 -6.00
N ALA A 43 -6.95 0.06 -6.95
CA ALA A 43 -8.23 -0.65 -6.80
C ALA A 43 -8.03 -2.17 -6.67
N ILE A 44 -7.15 -2.78 -7.47
CA ILE A 44 -6.80 -4.20 -7.38
C ILE A 44 -6.22 -4.52 -5.99
N ILE A 45 -5.26 -3.73 -5.54
CA ILE A 45 -4.60 -3.92 -4.25
C ILE A 45 -5.59 -3.77 -3.10
N PHE A 46 -6.44 -2.75 -3.15
CA PHE A 46 -7.52 -2.55 -2.19
C PHE A 46 -8.47 -3.76 -2.13
N ALA A 47 -8.88 -4.31 -3.28
CA ALA A 47 -9.76 -5.47 -3.35
C ALA A 47 -9.09 -6.75 -2.82
N VAL A 48 -7.87 -7.05 -3.26
CA VAL A 48 -7.15 -8.28 -2.87
C VAL A 48 -6.82 -8.28 -1.38
N ILE A 49 -6.27 -7.18 -0.84
CA ILE A 49 -5.95 -7.11 0.59
C ILE A 49 -7.24 -7.09 1.42
N GLY A 50 -8.28 -6.38 0.98
CA GLY A 50 -9.57 -6.35 1.65
C GLY A 50 -10.19 -7.74 1.78
N ALA A 51 -10.21 -8.52 0.70
CA ALA A 51 -10.67 -9.90 0.71
C ALA A 51 -9.78 -10.80 1.59
N TRP A 52 -8.46 -10.65 1.51
CA TRP A 52 -7.53 -11.43 2.31
C TRP A 52 -7.69 -11.18 3.82
N MET A 53 -7.84 -9.92 4.25
CA MET A 53 -8.11 -9.60 5.66
C MET A 53 -9.44 -10.19 6.15
N ALA A 54 -10.47 -10.22 5.30
CA ALA A 54 -11.75 -10.82 5.65
C ALA A 54 -11.67 -12.34 5.86
N ILE A 55 -10.78 -13.02 5.12
CA ILE A 55 -10.54 -14.46 5.25
C ILE A 55 -9.63 -14.79 6.44
N VAL A 56 -8.50 -14.08 6.60
CA VAL A 56 -7.45 -14.43 7.59
C VAL A 56 -7.76 -13.90 8.98
N TYR A 57 -8.39 -12.73 9.11
CA TYR A 57 -8.71 -12.12 10.42
C TYR A 57 -10.22 -11.83 10.57
N PRO A 58 -11.09 -12.85 10.46
CA PRO A 58 -12.54 -12.66 10.50
C PRO A 58 -13.02 -12.04 11.82
N GLU A 59 -12.40 -12.37 12.96
CA GLU A 59 -12.80 -11.85 14.27
C GLU A 59 -12.50 -10.35 14.43
N ARG A 60 -11.35 -9.88 13.95
CA ARG A 60 -10.94 -8.47 14.11
C ARG A 60 -11.77 -7.54 13.22
N LEU A 61 -12.19 -8.02 12.04
CA LEU A 61 -13.12 -7.31 11.17
C LEU A 61 -14.51 -7.15 11.86
N ARG A 62 -15.01 -8.21 12.51
CA ARG A 62 -16.30 -8.19 13.24
C ARG A 62 -16.27 -7.26 14.45
N PHE A 63 -15.17 -7.19 15.20
CA PHE A 63 -15.03 -6.28 16.34
C PHE A 63 -14.95 -4.81 15.93
N SER A 64 -14.29 -4.48 14.81
CA SER A 64 -14.24 -3.12 14.28
C SER A 64 -15.61 -2.64 13.79
N LEU A 65 -16.36 -3.52 13.10
CA LEU A 65 -17.73 -3.22 12.62
C LEU A 65 -18.75 -3.08 13.76
N ARG A 66 -18.59 -3.83 14.86
CA ARG A 66 -19.49 -3.77 16.03
C ARG A 66 -19.24 -2.57 16.95
N LYS A 67 -18.08 -1.90 16.83
CA LYS A 67 -17.73 -0.73 17.66
C LYS A 67 -18.48 0.57 17.29
N GLY A 68 -19.36 0.53 16.27
CA GLY A 68 -20.32 1.59 16.00
C GLY A 68 -21.43 1.75 17.05
N ALA A 69 -21.56 0.81 18.00
CA ALA A 69 -22.51 0.89 19.11
C ALA A 69 -21.77 0.87 20.46
N GLY A 70 -21.29 2.04 20.90
CA GLY A 70 -20.93 2.35 22.30
C GLY A 70 -20.00 1.37 23.03
N GLY A 71 -18.68 1.61 23.03
CA GLY A 71 -17.78 0.88 23.92
C GLY A 71 -16.34 1.39 23.90
N ARG A 72 -15.90 1.96 25.02
CA ARG A 72 -14.53 2.40 25.33
C ARG A 72 -13.48 1.32 24.98
N THR A 73 -12.39 1.75 24.37
CA THR A 73 -11.25 0.93 23.93
C THR A 73 -10.33 0.56 25.11
N PRO A 74 -9.96 -0.72 25.31
CA PRO A 74 -8.68 -1.05 25.91
C PRO A 74 -7.59 -1.04 24.84
N THR A 75 -6.46 -0.45 25.22
CA THR A 75 -5.15 -0.37 24.57
C THR A 75 -4.70 -1.70 23.95
N GLY A 76 -4.22 -1.66 22.70
CA GLY A 76 -3.70 -2.82 21.97
C GLY A 76 -2.95 -2.43 20.70
N ASP A 77 -1.70 -1.97 20.88
CA ASP A 77 -0.78 -1.38 19.89
C ASP A 77 -0.35 -2.27 18.70
N ALA A 78 -0.85 -3.50 18.57
CA ALA A 78 -0.49 -4.40 17.46
C ALA A 78 -1.49 -4.37 16.28
N SER A 79 -2.55 -3.56 16.36
CA SER A 79 -3.70 -3.64 15.44
C SER A 79 -3.66 -2.64 14.28
N SER A 80 -2.76 -1.65 14.28
CA SER A 80 -2.70 -0.58 13.29
C SER A 80 -1.87 -0.94 12.06
N GLU A 81 -0.87 -1.82 12.19
CA GLU A 81 0.07 -2.11 11.10
C GLU A 81 -0.58 -2.87 9.93
N LEU A 82 -1.53 -3.78 10.18
CA LEU A 82 -2.19 -4.57 9.13
C LEU A 82 -3.18 -3.78 8.27
N PHE A 83 -3.79 -2.71 8.80
CA PHE A 83 -4.72 -1.87 8.04
C PHE A 83 -4.00 -0.79 7.21
N THR A 84 -2.73 -0.52 7.52
CA THR A 84 -1.90 0.49 6.84
C THR A 84 -1.92 0.35 5.32
N PRO A 85 -1.76 -0.86 4.71
CA PRO A 85 -1.72 -0.97 3.26
C PRO A 85 -3.08 -0.72 2.57
N VAL A 86 -4.18 -1.08 3.23
CA VAL A 86 -5.53 -0.85 2.72
C VAL A 86 -5.84 0.64 2.72
N VAL A 87 -5.60 1.32 3.85
CA VAL A 87 -5.82 2.77 3.97
C VAL A 87 -4.95 3.54 2.98
N ASN A 88 -3.67 3.16 2.82
CA ASN A 88 -2.76 3.80 1.88
C ASN A 88 -3.26 3.67 0.43
N SER A 89 -3.69 2.48 0.02
CA SER A 89 -4.20 2.26 -1.35
C SER A 89 -5.52 3.00 -1.58
N THR A 90 -6.41 3.06 -0.59
CA THR A 90 -7.65 3.86 -0.66
C THR A 90 -7.35 5.35 -0.77
N CYS A 91 -6.35 5.85 -0.04
CA CYS A 91 -5.93 7.25 -0.10
C CYS A 91 -5.38 7.61 -1.49
N ILE A 92 -4.50 6.76 -2.04
CA ILE A 92 -3.97 6.95 -3.40
C ILE A 92 -5.11 6.92 -4.43
N LEU A 93 -6.03 5.95 -4.32
CA LEU A 93 -7.21 5.87 -5.18
C LEU A 93 -8.05 7.14 -5.11
N ALA A 94 -8.32 7.65 -3.91
CA ALA A 94 -9.07 8.89 -3.70
C ALA A 94 -8.37 10.11 -4.33
N ILE A 95 -7.05 10.24 -4.14
CA ILE A 95 -6.26 11.32 -4.76
C ILE A 95 -6.35 11.25 -6.28
N VAL A 96 -6.16 10.08 -6.88
CA VAL A 96 -6.20 9.93 -8.34
C VAL A 96 -7.59 10.22 -8.91
N LEU A 97 -8.66 9.82 -8.20
CA LEU A 97 -10.03 10.18 -8.58
C LEU A 97 -10.27 11.69 -8.51
N LEU A 98 -9.80 12.35 -7.45
CA LEU A 98 -9.89 13.81 -7.32
C LEU A 98 -9.14 14.51 -8.45
N ILE A 99 -7.93 14.06 -8.79
CA ILE A 99 -7.18 14.59 -9.94
C ILE A 99 -8.00 14.42 -11.22
N GLY A 100 -8.66 13.28 -11.40
CA GLY A 100 -9.48 13.02 -12.57
C GLY A 100 -10.67 13.98 -12.74
N ILE A 101 -11.20 14.51 -11.64
CA ILE A 101 -12.28 15.51 -11.64
C ILE A 101 -11.71 16.93 -11.76
N VAL A 102 -10.62 17.23 -11.04
CA VAL A 102 -10.04 18.58 -10.96
C VAL A 102 -9.30 18.95 -12.25
N ALA A 103 -8.56 18.03 -12.86
CA ALA A 103 -7.76 18.28 -14.05
C ALA A 103 -8.56 18.88 -15.24
N PRO A 104 -9.71 18.31 -15.66
CA PRO A 104 -10.52 18.92 -16.72
C PRO A 104 -11.08 20.28 -16.32
N LEU A 105 -11.42 20.48 -15.04
CA LEU A 105 -11.92 21.75 -14.51
C LEU A 105 -10.86 22.86 -14.61
N VAL A 106 -9.62 22.55 -14.21
CA VAL A 106 -8.49 23.47 -14.32
C VAL A 106 -8.21 23.83 -15.77
N ARG A 107 -8.31 22.84 -16.68
CA ARG A 107 -8.14 23.06 -18.12
C ARG A 107 -9.25 23.91 -18.74
N ALA A 108 -10.49 23.78 -18.26
CA ALA A 108 -11.62 24.54 -18.78
C ALA A 108 -11.61 26.02 -18.36
N TYR A 109 -11.26 26.31 -17.11
CA TYR A 109 -11.34 27.67 -16.55
C TYR A 109 -10.02 28.45 -16.54
N GLY A 110 -8.88 27.80 -16.82
CA GLY A 110 -7.59 28.46 -16.98
C GLY A 110 -7.14 29.25 -15.74
N PHE A 111 -6.75 28.56 -14.68
CA PHE A 111 -6.36 29.13 -13.36
C PHE A 111 -5.10 30.01 -13.33
N GLY A 112 -4.62 30.54 -14.46
CA GLY A 112 -3.43 31.40 -14.53
C GLY A 112 -2.11 30.70 -14.19
N ILE A 113 -2.10 29.38 -13.99
CA ILE A 113 -0.89 28.60 -13.73
C ILE A 113 -0.18 28.34 -15.07
N PRO A 114 1.14 28.58 -15.19
CA PRO A 114 1.91 28.21 -16.37
C PRO A 114 1.75 26.72 -16.67
N ALA A 115 1.38 26.39 -17.90
CA ALA A 115 1.14 25.00 -18.31
C ALA A 115 2.35 24.09 -18.03
N GLU A 116 3.57 24.63 -18.08
CA GLU A 116 4.80 23.90 -17.74
C GLU A 116 4.88 23.53 -16.26
N LEU A 117 4.53 24.45 -15.37
CA LEU A 117 4.52 24.20 -13.93
C LEU A 117 3.41 23.21 -13.56
N GLY A 118 2.22 23.35 -14.17
CA GLY A 118 1.13 22.38 -13.98
C GLY A 118 1.51 20.97 -14.43
N ARG A 119 2.16 20.84 -15.60
CA ARG A 119 2.67 19.56 -16.11
C ARG A 119 3.74 18.95 -15.21
N GLY A 120 4.71 19.75 -14.75
CA GLY A 120 5.76 19.30 -13.84
C GLY A 120 5.21 18.85 -12.49
N LEU A 121 4.28 19.61 -11.90
CA LEU A 121 3.66 19.28 -10.62
C LEU A 121 2.82 18.01 -10.72
N SER A 122 2.02 17.88 -11.77
CA SER A 122 1.23 16.67 -12.06
C SER A 122 2.12 15.44 -12.19
N TYR A 123 3.23 15.54 -12.93
CA TYR A 123 4.15 14.43 -13.09
C TYR A 123 4.90 14.08 -11.79
N ALA A 124 5.29 15.08 -11.00
CA ALA A 124 5.91 14.87 -9.69
C ALA A 124 4.96 14.13 -8.74
N LEU A 125 3.69 14.53 -8.72
CA LEU A 125 2.64 13.87 -7.96
C LEU A 125 2.44 12.43 -8.43
N LEU A 126 2.43 12.20 -9.74
CA LEU A 126 2.34 10.86 -10.31
C LEU A 126 3.48 9.95 -9.84
N VAL A 127 4.73 10.44 -9.90
CA VAL A 127 5.91 9.69 -9.43
C VAL A 127 5.80 9.42 -7.93
N ALA A 128 5.43 10.42 -7.13
CA ALA A 128 5.28 10.27 -5.69
C ALA A 128 4.22 9.21 -5.32
N LEU A 129 3.04 9.27 -5.96
CA LEU A 129 1.98 8.30 -5.73
C LEU A 129 2.36 6.89 -6.21
N THR A 130 3.09 6.78 -7.32
CA THR A 130 3.59 5.49 -7.83
C THR A 130 4.57 4.86 -6.84
N LEU A 131 5.50 5.65 -6.29
CA LEU A 131 6.43 5.19 -5.26
C LEU A 131 5.70 4.79 -3.98
N TRP A 132 4.68 5.55 -3.57
CA TRP A 132 3.85 5.20 -2.43
C TRP A 132 3.09 3.88 -2.67
N GLN A 133 2.47 3.70 -3.85
CA GLN A 133 1.78 2.47 -4.19
C GLN A 133 2.75 1.28 -4.17
N LEU A 134 3.95 1.44 -4.73
CA LEU A 134 4.99 0.42 -4.72
C LEU A 134 5.42 0.07 -3.28
N TRP A 135 5.65 1.07 -2.44
CA TRP A 135 5.95 0.86 -1.02
C TRP A 135 4.83 0.09 -0.31
N THR A 136 3.59 0.42 -0.63
CA THR A 136 2.40 -0.26 -0.09
C THR A 136 2.37 -1.73 -0.50
N VAL A 137 2.69 -2.06 -1.76
CA VAL A 137 2.82 -3.45 -2.22
C VAL A 137 3.92 -4.18 -1.43
N PHE A 138 5.08 -3.57 -1.23
CA PHE A 138 6.14 -4.20 -0.44
C PHE A 138 5.72 -4.48 1.02
N LEU A 139 4.95 -3.58 1.64
CA LEU A 139 4.41 -3.83 2.99
C LEU A 139 3.46 -5.03 3.03
N THR A 140 2.73 -5.30 1.95
CA THR A 140 1.78 -6.42 1.88
C THR A 140 2.45 -7.78 1.73
N LEU A 141 3.70 -7.80 1.24
CA LEU A 141 4.50 -9.02 1.17
C LEU A 141 5.00 -9.46 2.56
N GLY A 142 5.14 -8.52 3.51
CA GLY A 142 5.61 -8.81 4.87
C GLY A 142 4.73 -9.83 5.63
N PRO A 143 3.41 -9.61 5.76
CA PRO A 143 2.50 -10.56 6.40
C PRO A 143 2.47 -11.94 5.73
N ALA A 144 2.61 -11.99 4.40
CA ALA A 144 2.65 -13.26 3.67
C ALA A 144 3.89 -14.08 4.04
N ASP A 145 5.04 -13.42 4.20
CA ASP A 145 6.30 -14.07 4.56
C ASP A 145 6.32 -14.51 6.03
N SER A 146 5.74 -13.70 6.94
CA SER A 146 5.63 -14.08 8.35
C SER A 146 4.74 -15.31 8.57
N ILE A 147 3.61 -15.40 7.86
CA ILE A 147 2.72 -16.57 7.94
C ILE A 147 3.45 -17.84 7.47
N LYS A 148 4.23 -17.75 6.39
CA LYS A 148 5.01 -18.88 5.90
C LYS A 148 6.05 -19.32 6.93
N SER A 149 6.74 -18.37 7.56
CA SER A 149 7.76 -18.67 8.57
C SER A 149 7.18 -19.32 9.84
N ASP A 150 5.98 -18.93 10.27
CA ASP A 150 5.29 -19.55 11.40
C ASP A 150 4.80 -20.97 11.05
N MET A 151 4.29 -21.18 9.83
CA MET A 151 3.89 -22.51 9.35
C MET A 151 5.07 -23.48 9.26
N ASP A 152 6.23 -23.02 8.79
CA ASP A 152 7.44 -23.84 8.72
C ASP A 152 7.96 -24.19 10.12
N ARG A 153 7.83 -23.26 11.08
CA ARG A 153 8.22 -23.48 12.48
C ARG A 153 7.29 -24.45 13.21
N GLU A 154 5.99 -24.43 12.92
CA GLU A 154 5.04 -25.43 13.43
C GLU A 154 5.26 -26.82 12.82
N LYS A 155 5.58 -26.90 11.53
CA LYS A 155 5.93 -28.18 10.87
C LYS A 155 7.17 -28.82 11.50
N GLY A 156 8.21 -28.02 11.77
CA GLY A 156 9.42 -28.52 12.45
C GLY A 156 9.11 -29.07 13.85
N ARG A 157 8.31 -28.34 14.64
CA ARG A 157 7.95 -28.76 15.99
C ARG A 157 7.05 -30.01 16.03
N ARG A 158 6.15 -30.18 15.05
CA ARG A 158 5.37 -31.42 14.92
C ARG A 158 6.25 -32.61 14.52
N SER A 159 7.18 -32.41 13.59
CA SER A 159 8.14 -33.45 13.20
C SER A 159 8.98 -33.93 14.38
N ASP A 160 9.45 -33.02 15.24
CA ASP A 160 10.22 -33.39 16.43
C ASP A 160 9.39 -34.17 17.46
N LEU A 161 8.13 -33.80 17.65
CA LEU A 161 7.21 -34.51 18.53
C LEU A 161 6.89 -35.91 18.02
N ASP A 162 6.71 -36.09 16.71
CA ASP A 162 6.46 -37.40 16.09
C ASP A 162 7.70 -38.30 16.19
N VAL A 163 8.92 -37.74 16.06
CA VAL A 163 10.18 -38.49 16.26
C VAL A 163 10.35 -38.92 17.71
N VAL A 164 10.03 -38.05 18.69
CA VAL A 164 10.11 -38.39 20.12
C VAL A 164 9.04 -39.41 20.51
N ALA A 165 7.81 -39.28 19.98
CA ALA A 165 6.73 -40.22 20.22
C ALA A 165 7.00 -41.60 19.59
N GLY A 166 7.56 -41.65 18.38
CA GLY A 166 7.96 -42.89 17.72
C GLY A 166 9.11 -43.61 18.43
N LYS A 167 10.00 -42.86 19.11
CA LYS A 167 11.09 -43.44 19.91
C LYS A 167 10.62 -44.10 21.21
N ASN A 168 9.46 -43.71 21.73
CA ASN A 168 8.85 -44.27 22.94
C ASN A 168 7.94 -45.50 22.68
N LEU A 169 7.81 -45.93 21.42
CA LEU A 169 7.01 -47.09 21.00
C LEU A 169 7.85 -48.20 20.35
N GLY A 170 9.18 -48.11 20.42
CA GLY A 170 10.07 -49.21 20.05
C GLY A 170 10.17 -50.24 21.19
N PRO A 171 10.13 -51.56 20.88
CA PRO A 171 10.03 -52.65 21.85
C PRO A 171 11.24 -52.77 22.79
#